data_AF-A0A9D0NZB5-F1
#
_entry.id   AF-A0A9D0NZB5-F1
#
_cell.length_a   1.000
_cell.length_b   1.000
_cell.length_c   1.000
_cell.angle_alpha   90.00
_cell.angle_beta   90.00
_cell.angle_gamma   90.00
#
_symmetry.space_group_name_H-M   'P 1'
#
loop_
_entity.id
_entity.type
_entity.pdbx_description
1 polymer ?
#
loop_
_entity_poly.entity_id
_entity_poly.type
_entity_poly.pdbx_seq_one_letter_code
_entity_poly.pdbx_strand_id
1 'polypeptide(L)'
;METAYEVMQEEGHVPVKSWTRGVPFDDNSKQQLRNIASMPFIHKWVAAMPDVHLGKGATIGSVIPTLGAIIPAAVGVDIGCGMMAVKTSLRADLLPDDLASLRSRIERAVPHGRKLTRGRGDKGSWREIPKDVVAGWKPLHDQFEIMKAKHRVLKNTNNINHLCTLGTGNHFIEVCLDEHDDVWVMLHSGSRG
;
A
#
# COMPACT_ATOMS: atom_id res chain seq x y z
N MET A 1 33.86 12.93 -5.02
CA MET A 1 32.57 13.06 -4.30
C MET A 1 32.10 11.67 -3.99
N GLU A 2 31.95 11.33 -2.71
CA GLU A 2 31.41 10.05 -2.30
C GLU A 2 29.91 10.02 -2.64
N THR A 3 29.46 9.05 -3.42
CA THR A 3 28.04 8.93 -3.78
C THR A 3 27.25 8.49 -2.55
N ALA A 4 26.02 9.01 -2.39
CA ALA A 4 25.11 8.64 -1.31
C ALA A 4 24.54 7.20 -1.42
N TYR A 5 24.88 6.48 -2.49
CA TYR A 5 24.45 5.12 -2.78
C TYR A 5 25.63 4.21 -3.10
N GLU A 6 25.43 2.92 -2.90
CA GLU A 6 26.31 1.85 -3.32
C GLU A 6 25.83 1.27 -4.66
N VAL A 7 26.73 0.61 -5.40
CA VAL A 7 26.40 0.03 -6.70
C VAL A 7 26.71 -1.47 -6.67
N MET A 8 25.71 -2.28 -6.94
CA MET A 8 25.90 -3.69 -7.29
C MET A 8 25.81 -3.81 -8.82
N GLN A 9 26.89 -4.26 -9.44
CA GLN A 9 26.98 -4.43 -10.88
C GLN A 9 27.43 -5.86 -11.18
N GLU A 10 26.72 -6.50 -12.10
CA GLU A 10 27.08 -7.81 -12.66
C GLU A 10 27.21 -7.69 -14.18
N GLU A 11 28.05 -8.53 -14.76
CA GLU A 11 28.27 -8.52 -16.20
C GLU A 11 26.98 -8.84 -16.95
N GLY A 12 26.64 -8.03 -17.95
CA GLY A 12 25.41 -8.20 -18.74
C GLY A 12 24.12 -7.73 -18.07
N HIS A 13 24.15 -7.23 -16.83
CA HIS A 13 22.98 -6.72 -16.11
C HIS A 13 23.00 -5.18 -16.04
N VAL A 14 21.84 -4.55 -15.85
CA VAL A 14 21.83 -3.12 -15.49
C VAL A 14 22.33 -2.95 -14.04
N PRO A 15 22.92 -1.80 -13.67
CA PRO A 15 23.33 -1.57 -12.29
C PRO A 15 22.14 -1.56 -11.32
N VAL A 16 22.37 -2.01 -10.09
CA VAL A 16 21.51 -1.75 -8.94
C VAL A 16 22.15 -0.67 -8.09
N LYS A 17 21.44 0.43 -7.85
CA LYS A 17 21.85 1.50 -6.92
C LYS A 17 21.14 1.31 -5.59
N SER A 18 21.86 1.19 -4.49
CA SER A 18 21.28 0.94 -3.16
C SER A 18 21.58 2.06 -2.16
N TRP A 19 20.55 2.49 -1.44
CA TRP A 19 20.63 3.45 -0.33
C TRP A 19 20.52 2.72 1.01
N THR A 20 21.35 1.70 1.22
CA THR A 20 21.23 0.77 2.35
C THR A 20 22.40 0.85 3.34
N ARG A 21 23.23 1.90 3.25
CA ARG A 21 24.34 2.11 4.21
C ARG A 21 23.78 2.29 5.61
N GLY A 22 24.26 1.47 6.55
CA GLY A 22 23.86 1.53 7.96
C GLY A 22 22.50 0.90 8.27
N VAL A 23 21.86 0.22 7.31
CA VAL A 23 20.62 -0.52 7.52
C VAL A 23 20.74 -1.98 7.07
N PRO A 24 19.94 -2.91 7.62
CA PRO A 24 19.96 -4.30 7.19
C PRO A 24 19.67 -4.46 5.69
N PHE A 25 20.48 -5.25 5.01
CA PHE A 25 20.27 -5.60 3.61
C PHE A 25 20.70 -7.05 3.38
N ASP A 26 19.73 -7.96 3.44
CA ASP A 26 19.96 -9.40 3.39
C ASP A 26 20.25 -9.91 1.97
N ASP A 27 20.87 -11.09 1.91
CA ASP A 27 21.33 -11.65 0.64
C ASP A 27 20.19 -12.14 -0.27
N ASN A 28 19.03 -12.52 0.27
CA ASN A 28 17.87 -12.89 -0.55
C ASN A 28 17.31 -11.66 -1.27
N SER A 29 17.23 -10.52 -0.58
CA SER A 29 16.83 -9.24 -1.18
C SER A 29 17.81 -8.80 -2.27
N LYS A 30 19.12 -8.89 -2.01
CA LYS A 30 20.16 -8.61 -3.02
C LYS A 30 20.01 -9.52 -4.24
N GLN A 31 19.79 -10.81 -4.02
CA GLN A 31 19.62 -11.76 -5.11
C GLN A 31 18.38 -11.48 -5.93
N GLN A 32 17.26 -11.14 -5.29
CA GLN A 32 16.04 -10.75 -5.99
C GLN A 32 16.25 -9.50 -6.86
N LEU A 33 16.99 -8.49 -6.36
CA LEU A 33 17.35 -7.31 -7.14
C LEU A 33 18.26 -7.63 -8.35
N ARG A 34 19.24 -8.53 -8.18
CA ARG A 34 20.10 -9.00 -9.29
C ARG A 34 19.27 -9.69 -10.38
N ASN A 35 18.37 -10.58 -9.98
CA ASN A 35 17.47 -11.27 -10.91
C ASN A 35 16.55 -10.30 -11.68
N ILE A 36 16.14 -9.19 -11.04
CA ILE A 36 15.37 -8.14 -11.71
C ILE A 36 16.27 -7.37 -12.67
N ALA A 37 17.45 -6.97 -12.22
CA ALA A 37 18.42 -6.21 -13.02
C ALA A 37 18.95 -6.96 -14.25
N SER A 38 18.85 -8.29 -14.26
CA SER A 38 19.19 -9.12 -15.43
C SER A 38 18.11 -9.14 -16.51
N MET A 39 16.92 -8.58 -16.27
CA MET A 39 15.84 -8.61 -17.25
C MET A 39 16.10 -7.64 -18.41
N PRO A 40 15.83 -8.04 -19.67
CA PRO A 40 16.26 -7.28 -20.86
C PRO A 40 15.52 -5.95 -21.07
N PHE A 41 14.41 -5.74 -20.36
CA PHE A 41 13.57 -4.55 -20.48
C PHE A 41 13.73 -3.57 -19.32
N ILE A 42 14.67 -3.80 -18.40
CA ILE A 42 14.97 -2.82 -17.34
C ILE A 42 15.70 -1.63 -17.95
N HIS A 43 15.24 -0.43 -17.59
CA HIS A 43 15.74 0.80 -18.16
C HIS A 43 16.75 1.49 -17.22
N LYS A 44 18.01 1.59 -17.65
CA LYS A 44 19.14 2.28 -16.97
C LYS A 44 19.63 1.64 -15.66
N TRP A 45 18.80 1.51 -14.63
CA TRP A 45 19.19 0.90 -13.33
C TRP A 45 17.96 0.54 -12.48
N VAL A 46 18.15 -0.38 -11.53
CA VAL A 46 17.20 -0.62 -10.43
C VAL A 46 17.64 0.21 -9.22
N ALA A 47 16.70 0.80 -8.48
CA ALA A 47 17.00 1.49 -7.23
C ALA A 47 16.44 0.72 -6.03
N ALA A 48 17.25 0.50 -5.01
CA ALA A 48 16.87 -0.13 -3.75
C ALA A 48 16.89 0.90 -2.62
N MET A 49 15.75 1.09 -1.98
CA MET A 49 15.54 2.05 -0.89
C MET A 49 16.06 1.49 0.45
N PRO A 50 16.22 2.32 1.50
CA PRO A 50 16.73 1.86 2.80
C PRO A 50 15.87 0.77 3.48
N ASP A 51 14.58 0.72 3.15
CA ASP A 51 13.60 -0.25 3.67
C ASP A 51 13.46 -1.49 2.78
N VAL A 52 14.38 -1.70 1.83
CA VAL A 52 14.32 -2.82 0.89
C VAL A 52 14.34 -4.16 1.60
N HIS A 53 13.41 -5.04 1.22
CA HIS A 53 13.37 -6.41 1.74
C HIS A 53 12.69 -7.35 0.75
N LEU A 54 12.86 -8.65 1.03
CA LEU A 54 12.37 -9.73 0.19
C LEU A 54 10.85 -9.62 0.01
N GLY A 55 10.41 -9.61 -1.24
CA GLY A 55 8.99 -9.60 -1.60
C GLY A 55 8.61 -10.77 -2.50
N LYS A 56 7.34 -10.81 -2.90
CA LYS A 56 6.82 -11.84 -3.81
C LYS A 56 6.88 -11.35 -5.25
N GLY A 57 7.79 -11.91 -6.03
CA GLY A 57 8.03 -11.49 -7.42
C GLY A 57 9.09 -10.39 -7.53
N ALA A 58 8.91 -9.28 -6.81
CA ALA A 58 9.93 -8.24 -6.66
C ALA A 58 10.17 -7.88 -5.18
N THR A 59 11.29 -7.21 -4.90
CA THR A 59 11.57 -6.64 -3.58
C THR A 59 10.60 -5.51 -3.25
N ILE A 60 10.17 -5.43 -1.99
CA ILE A 60 9.54 -4.23 -1.44
C ILE A 60 10.63 -3.17 -1.26
N GLY A 61 10.31 -1.88 -1.42
CA GLY A 61 11.30 -0.80 -1.32
C GLY A 61 12.23 -0.70 -2.54
N SER A 62 11.71 -0.97 -3.75
CA SER A 62 12.50 -0.86 -4.98
C SER A 62 11.79 -0.06 -6.08
N VAL A 63 12.58 0.63 -6.90
CA VAL A 63 12.12 1.30 -8.12
C VAL A 63 12.70 0.56 -9.32
N ILE A 64 11.83 0.03 -10.16
CA ILE A 64 12.16 -0.85 -11.28
C ILE A 64 11.65 -0.20 -12.57
N PRO A 65 12.42 0.70 -13.19
CA PRO A 65 12.03 1.32 -14.44
C PRO A 65 12.11 0.30 -15.58
N THR A 66 11.06 0.23 -16.40
CA THR A 66 10.98 -0.66 -17.56
C THR A 66 10.77 0.13 -18.85
N LEU A 67 11.23 -0.40 -19.98
CA LEU A 67 10.95 0.13 -21.31
C LEU A 67 10.14 -0.89 -22.12
N GLY A 68 8.94 -0.51 -22.54
CA GLY A 68 8.08 -1.37 -23.36
C GLY A 68 7.50 -2.60 -22.65
N ALA A 69 7.61 -2.69 -21.33
CA ALA A 69 7.13 -3.82 -20.53
C ALA A 69 6.49 -3.35 -19.21
N ILE A 70 5.56 -4.15 -18.69
CA ILE A 70 4.96 -4.00 -17.35
C ILE A 70 5.20 -5.30 -16.59
N ILE A 71 5.56 -5.20 -15.31
CA ILE A 71 5.75 -6.35 -14.42
C ILE A 71 4.68 -6.27 -13.31
N PRO A 72 3.52 -6.94 -13.45
CA PRO A 72 2.44 -6.83 -12.46
C PRO A 72 2.88 -7.20 -11.03
N ALA A 73 3.74 -8.22 -10.90
CA ALA A 73 4.26 -8.64 -9.59
C ALA A 73 5.15 -7.59 -8.91
N ALA A 74 5.73 -6.65 -9.68
CA ALA A 74 6.54 -5.55 -9.14
C ALA A 74 5.70 -4.37 -8.64
N VAL A 75 4.43 -4.28 -9.04
CA VAL A 75 3.48 -3.27 -8.51
C VAL A 75 3.03 -3.67 -7.10
N GLY A 76 2.92 -4.97 -6.84
CA GLY A 76 2.41 -5.51 -5.59
C GLY A 76 0.96 -6.00 -5.70
N VAL A 77 0.54 -6.77 -4.70
CA VAL A 77 -0.81 -7.40 -4.68
C VAL A 77 -1.90 -6.46 -4.19
N ASP A 78 -1.56 -5.47 -3.35
CA ASP A 78 -2.47 -4.43 -2.87
C ASP A 78 -2.20 -3.15 -3.66
N ILE A 79 -2.78 -3.08 -4.86
CA ILE A 79 -2.48 -2.04 -5.85
C ILE A 79 -2.97 -0.70 -5.32
N GLY A 80 -2.09 0.30 -5.28
CA GLY A 80 -2.44 1.61 -4.73
C GLY A 80 -2.53 1.64 -3.21
N CYS A 81 -2.01 0.61 -2.51
CA CYS A 81 -1.68 0.73 -1.10
C CYS A 81 -0.78 1.94 -0.89
N GLY A 82 -1.17 2.82 0.03
CA GLY A 82 -0.50 4.09 0.22
C GLY A 82 -1.04 4.85 1.41
N MET A 83 -0.41 5.99 1.67
CA MET A 83 -0.69 6.82 2.84
C MET A 83 -1.25 8.17 2.42
N MET A 84 -2.21 8.67 3.21
CA MET A 84 -2.69 10.04 3.17
C MET A 84 -2.64 10.61 4.59
N ALA A 85 -2.29 11.87 4.73
CA ALA A 85 -2.30 12.57 6.01
C ALA A 85 -3.05 13.88 5.86
N VAL A 86 -3.92 14.19 6.83
CA VAL A 86 -4.69 15.43 6.87
C VAL A 86 -4.37 16.17 8.16
N LYS A 87 -3.85 17.39 8.02
CA LYS A 87 -3.65 18.31 9.13
C LYS A 87 -5.01 18.83 9.59
N THR A 88 -5.26 18.78 10.88
CA THR A 88 -6.46 19.39 11.47
C THR A 88 -6.18 20.81 11.95
N SER A 89 -7.22 21.52 12.38
CA SER A 89 -7.06 22.80 13.08
C SER A 89 -6.78 22.64 14.58
N LEU A 90 -6.65 21.40 15.07
CA LEU A 90 -6.43 21.11 16.48
C LEU A 90 -4.93 21.04 16.79
N ARG A 91 -4.61 21.37 18.04
CA ARG A 91 -3.27 21.27 18.62
C ARG A 91 -3.28 20.25 19.75
N ALA A 92 -2.11 19.77 20.15
CA ALA A 92 -1.96 18.74 21.17
C ALA A 92 -2.66 19.09 22.49
N ASP A 93 -2.61 20.35 22.91
CA ASP A 93 -3.24 20.87 24.13
C ASP A 93 -4.78 20.89 24.08
N LEU A 94 -5.37 20.74 22.89
CA LEU A 94 -6.81 20.60 22.70
C LEU A 94 -7.27 19.14 22.68
N LEU A 95 -6.34 18.18 22.74
CA LEU A 95 -6.69 16.78 22.86
C LEU A 95 -7.06 16.43 24.32
N PRO A 96 -8.05 15.53 24.53
CA PRO A 96 -8.32 15.00 25.85
C PRO A 96 -7.18 14.10 26.33
N ASP A 97 -7.06 13.93 27.64
CA ASP A 97 -6.10 13.00 28.26
C ASP A 97 -6.32 11.54 27.81
N ASP A 98 -7.54 11.18 27.43
CA ASP A 98 -7.92 9.86 26.94
C ASP A 98 -8.57 9.92 25.55
N LEU A 99 -7.99 9.17 24.60
CA LEU A 99 -8.47 9.06 23.22
C LEU A 99 -9.34 7.81 22.98
N ALA A 100 -9.69 7.04 24.01
CA ALA A 100 -10.50 5.81 23.86
C ALA A 100 -11.85 6.07 23.17
N SER A 101 -12.49 7.19 23.47
CA SER A 101 -13.75 7.60 22.82
C SER A 101 -13.53 7.93 21.34
N LEU A 102 -12.46 8.65 21.00
CA LEU A 102 -12.11 8.98 19.62
C LEU A 102 -11.83 7.71 18.81
N ARG A 103 -10.97 6.82 19.33
CA ARG A 103 -10.68 5.52 18.73
C ARG A 103 -11.96 4.73 18.49
N SER A 104 -12.83 4.61 19.49
CA SER A 104 -14.09 3.88 19.39
C SER A 104 -15.03 4.44 18.33
N ARG A 105 -15.02 5.77 18.11
CA ARG A 105 -15.81 6.42 17.07
C ARG A 105 -15.24 6.16 15.67
N ILE A 106 -13.91 6.20 15.51
CA ILE A 106 -13.24 5.86 14.26
C ILE A 106 -13.53 4.40 13.88
N GLU A 107 -13.37 3.47 14.83
CA GLU A 107 -13.62 2.04 14.61
C GLU A 107 -15.06 1.73 14.21
N ARG A 108 -16.02 2.52 14.71
CA ARG A 108 -17.43 2.41 14.33
C ARG A 108 -17.71 3.00 12.95
N ALA A 109 -17.04 4.09 12.60
CA ALA A 109 -17.23 4.80 11.33
C ALA A 109 -16.51 4.10 10.17
N VAL A 110 -15.39 3.41 10.43
CA VAL A 110 -14.56 2.77 9.40
C VAL A 110 -14.46 1.26 9.69
N PRO A 111 -15.17 0.42 8.91
CA PRO A 111 -15.07 -1.02 9.03
C PRO A 111 -13.64 -1.50 8.81
N HIS A 112 -13.19 -2.43 9.65
CA HIS A 112 -11.82 -2.93 9.66
C HIS A 112 -11.80 -4.37 10.18
N GLY A 113 -10.66 -5.04 9.99
CA GLY A 113 -10.50 -6.43 10.39
C GLY A 113 -10.95 -7.41 9.31
N ARG A 114 -10.81 -8.71 9.61
CA ARG A 114 -11.28 -9.80 8.75
C ARG A 114 -11.79 -10.95 9.60
N LYS A 115 -12.80 -11.67 9.13
CA LYS A 115 -13.18 -12.97 9.69
C LYS A 115 -12.24 -14.06 9.15
N LEU A 116 -11.58 -14.80 10.05
CA LEU A 116 -10.65 -15.88 9.68
C LEU A 116 -11.35 -17.07 9.00
N THR A 117 -12.64 -17.28 9.27
CA THR A 117 -13.44 -18.35 8.66
C THR A 117 -14.04 -17.91 7.33
N ARG A 118 -13.85 -18.71 6.26
CA ARG A 118 -14.56 -18.52 4.98
C ARG A 118 -16.07 -18.65 5.20
N GLY A 119 -16.84 -17.61 4.86
CA GLY A 119 -18.29 -17.58 4.99
C GLY A 119 -18.88 -16.24 4.51
N ARG A 120 -20.21 -16.14 4.46
CA ARG A 120 -20.90 -14.88 4.10
C ARG A 120 -20.73 -13.85 5.23
N GLY A 121 -20.33 -12.63 4.87
CA GLY A 121 -20.20 -11.48 5.77
C GLY A 121 -18.83 -11.39 6.44
N ASP A 122 -17.92 -10.62 5.84
CA ASP A 122 -16.67 -10.27 6.48
C ASP A 122 -16.93 -9.19 7.56
N LYS A 123 -16.34 -9.34 8.75
CA LYS A 123 -16.50 -8.36 9.85
C LYS A 123 -16.02 -6.97 9.43
N GLY A 124 -14.96 -6.90 8.62
CA GLY A 124 -14.41 -5.65 8.11
C GLY A 124 -15.05 -5.16 6.81
N SER A 125 -16.26 -5.64 6.48
CA SER A 125 -17.03 -5.17 5.32
C SER A 125 -18.31 -4.48 5.76
N TRP A 126 -18.82 -3.60 4.91
CA TRP A 126 -20.15 -3.04 5.08
C TRP A 126 -21.20 -4.15 5.00
N ARG A 127 -22.07 -4.23 6.02
CA ARG A 127 -23.27 -5.07 5.99
C ARG A 127 -24.43 -4.34 5.31
N GLU A 128 -24.58 -3.08 5.67
CA GLU A 128 -25.43 -2.09 5.02
C GLU A 128 -24.49 -1.00 4.51
N ILE A 129 -24.54 -0.70 3.21
CA ILE A 129 -23.59 0.19 2.55
C ILE A 129 -24.07 1.64 2.76
N PRO A 130 -23.27 2.52 3.37
CA PRO A 130 -23.63 3.91 3.58
C PRO A 130 -23.90 4.66 2.26
N LYS A 131 -24.75 5.69 2.30
CA LYS A 131 -25.18 6.44 1.10
C LYS A 131 -24.02 7.14 0.38
N ASP A 132 -23.06 7.66 1.14
CA ASP A 132 -21.83 8.27 0.66
C ASP A 132 -20.92 7.24 -0.04
N VAL A 133 -20.81 6.03 0.50
CA VAL A 133 -20.09 4.92 -0.16
C VAL A 133 -20.77 4.52 -1.48
N VAL A 134 -22.11 4.45 -1.50
CA VAL A 134 -22.87 4.20 -2.75
C VAL A 134 -22.64 5.33 -3.76
N ALA A 135 -22.65 6.58 -3.31
CA ALA A 135 -22.39 7.74 -4.17
C ALA A 135 -20.97 7.71 -4.75
N GLY A 136 -19.97 7.33 -3.95
CA GLY A 136 -18.58 7.14 -4.40
C GLY A 136 -18.40 5.96 -5.35
N TRP A 137 -19.20 4.90 -5.22
CA TRP A 137 -19.20 3.75 -6.13
C TRP A 137 -19.81 4.05 -7.50
N LYS A 138 -20.87 4.85 -7.54
CA LYS A 138 -21.63 5.17 -8.77
C LYS A 138 -20.74 5.57 -9.96
N PRO A 139 -19.75 6.47 -9.86
CA PRO A 139 -18.89 6.82 -11.00
C PRO A 139 -17.95 5.69 -11.45
N LEU A 140 -17.68 4.70 -10.59
CA LEU A 140 -16.80 3.56 -10.88
C LEU A 140 -17.55 2.36 -11.46
N HIS A 141 -18.87 2.30 -11.24
CA HIS A 141 -19.71 1.16 -11.54
C HIS A 141 -19.59 0.69 -13.00
N ASP A 142 -19.75 1.61 -13.96
CA ASP A 142 -19.81 1.23 -15.37
C ASP A 142 -18.46 0.71 -15.89
N GLN A 143 -17.36 1.31 -15.44
CA GLN A 143 -16.01 0.80 -15.73
C GLN A 143 -15.79 -0.59 -15.11
N PHE A 144 -16.28 -0.79 -13.88
CA PHE A 144 -16.19 -2.07 -13.20
C PHE A 144 -17.02 -3.16 -13.91
N GLU A 145 -18.20 -2.85 -14.46
CA GLU A 145 -18.98 -3.79 -15.28
C GLU A 145 -18.21 -4.22 -16.54
N ILE A 146 -17.56 -3.28 -17.22
CA ILE A 146 -16.70 -3.58 -18.38
C ILE A 146 -15.55 -4.52 -17.96
N MET A 147 -14.92 -4.28 -16.82
CA MET A 147 -13.86 -5.16 -16.30
C MET A 147 -14.39 -6.54 -15.94
N LYS A 148 -15.56 -6.64 -15.29
CA LYS A 148 -16.20 -7.93 -14.97
C LYS A 148 -16.55 -8.75 -16.20
N ALA A 149 -16.95 -8.09 -17.31
CA ALA A 149 -17.21 -8.77 -18.57
C ALA A 149 -15.94 -9.41 -19.15
N LYS A 150 -14.79 -8.73 -19.02
CA LYS A 150 -13.48 -9.20 -19.49
C LYS A 150 -12.84 -10.24 -18.57
N HIS A 151 -13.04 -10.11 -17.25
CA HIS A 151 -12.35 -10.92 -16.25
C HIS A 151 -13.35 -11.59 -15.29
N ARG A 152 -13.70 -12.85 -15.59
CA ARG A 152 -14.72 -13.62 -14.84
C ARG A 152 -14.45 -13.72 -13.34
N VAL A 153 -13.19 -13.66 -12.91
CA VAL A 153 -12.79 -13.70 -11.49
C VAL A 153 -13.45 -12.57 -10.66
N LEU A 154 -13.74 -11.42 -11.28
CA LEU A 154 -14.33 -10.26 -10.63
C LEU A 154 -15.84 -10.39 -10.37
N LYS A 155 -16.51 -11.44 -10.87
CA LYS A 155 -17.96 -11.60 -10.70
C LYS A 155 -18.35 -11.91 -9.25
N ASN A 156 -17.47 -12.57 -8.51
CA ASN A 156 -17.75 -13.05 -7.16
C ASN A 156 -16.99 -12.26 -6.08
N THR A 157 -16.41 -11.10 -6.44
CA THR A 157 -15.69 -10.23 -5.50
C THR A 157 -16.66 -9.32 -4.76
N ASN A 158 -16.31 -8.93 -3.53
CA ASN A 158 -17.17 -8.15 -2.63
C ASN A 158 -16.78 -6.65 -2.61
N ASN A 159 -16.42 -6.10 -3.78
CA ASN A 159 -15.70 -4.83 -3.89
C ASN A 159 -16.46 -3.65 -3.29
N ILE A 160 -17.77 -3.53 -3.57
CA ILE A 160 -18.58 -2.42 -3.04
C ILE A 160 -18.69 -2.48 -1.51
N ASN A 161 -18.77 -3.67 -0.92
CA ASN A 161 -18.82 -3.83 0.54
C ASN A 161 -17.47 -3.54 1.22
N HIS A 162 -16.36 -3.55 0.47
CA HIS A 162 -15.04 -3.18 0.96
C HIS A 162 -14.59 -1.78 0.55
N LEU A 163 -15.36 -1.08 -0.29
CA LEU A 163 -15.10 0.32 -0.62
C LEU A 163 -15.15 1.16 0.66
N CYS A 164 -14.15 2.01 0.86
CA CYS A 164 -14.00 2.84 2.06
C CYS A 164 -13.93 2.04 3.37
N THR A 165 -13.40 0.81 3.34
CA THR A 165 -13.03 0.04 4.53
C THR A 165 -11.51 0.07 4.73
N LEU A 166 -11.05 -0.09 5.98
CA LEU A 166 -9.62 -0.04 6.30
C LEU A 166 -8.89 -1.31 5.86
N GLY A 167 -9.50 -2.46 6.09
CA GLY A 167 -8.85 -3.75 5.86
C GLY A 167 -8.08 -4.31 7.05
N THR A 168 -6.96 -4.98 6.76
CA THR A 168 -6.13 -5.74 7.70
C THR A 168 -4.65 -5.63 7.32
N GLY A 169 -3.77 -6.20 8.13
CA GLY A 169 -2.33 -6.19 7.88
C GLY A 169 -1.73 -4.92 8.48
N ASN A 170 -0.94 -4.21 7.69
CA ASN A 170 -0.31 -2.93 8.08
C ASN A 170 -1.20 -1.71 7.80
N HIS A 171 -2.49 -1.89 7.49
CA HIS A 171 -3.44 -0.79 7.28
C HIS A 171 -3.93 -0.23 8.62
N PHE A 172 -3.88 1.09 8.77
CA PHE A 172 -4.22 1.77 10.02
C PHE A 172 -4.81 3.17 9.77
N ILE A 173 -5.50 3.67 10.80
CA ILE A 173 -5.77 5.10 10.98
C ILE A 173 -5.06 5.50 12.27
N GLU A 174 -4.23 6.52 12.20
CA GLU A 174 -3.46 7.02 13.34
C GLU A 174 -3.74 8.50 13.55
N VAL A 175 -3.81 8.91 14.81
CA VAL A 175 -3.83 10.33 15.20
C VAL A 175 -2.43 10.65 15.70
N CYS A 176 -1.74 11.55 15.01
CA CYS A 176 -0.33 11.86 15.24
C CYS A 176 -0.17 13.35 15.57
N LEU A 177 0.94 13.69 16.20
CA LEU A 177 1.41 15.07 16.35
C LEU A 177 2.62 15.28 15.44
N ASP A 178 2.74 16.46 14.84
CA ASP A 178 3.97 16.88 14.18
C ASP A 178 4.93 17.60 15.16
N GLU A 179 6.09 18.04 14.66
CA GLU A 179 7.11 18.75 15.45
C GLU A 179 6.64 20.13 15.98
N HIS A 180 5.45 20.58 15.57
CA HIS A 180 4.82 21.83 16.01
C HIS A 180 3.58 21.59 16.88
N ASP A 181 3.37 20.36 17.36
CA ASP A 181 2.21 19.92 18.13
C ASP A 181 0.87 20.09 17.40
N ASP A 182 0.88 20.18 16.07
CA ASP A 182 -0.36 20.17 15.30
C ASP A 182 -0.87 18.74 15.13
N VAL A 183 -2.18 18.55 15.23
CA VAL A 183 -2.81 17.23 15.17
C VAL A 183 -3.08 16.83 13.73
N TRP A 184 -2.65 15.61 13.37
CA TRP A 184 -2.85 14.99 12.07
C TRP A 184 -3.67 13.70 12.20
N VAL A 185 -4.42 13.38 11.14
CA VAL A 185 -4.98 12.05 10.92
C VAL A 185 -4.28 11.42 9.73
N MET A 186 -3.55 10.32 9.98
CA MET A 186 -2.90 9.52 8.94
C MET A 186 -3.74 8.29 8.63
N LEU A 187 -3.93 8.01 7.35
CA LEU A 187 -4.61 6.84 6.83
C LEU A 187 -3.63 6.05 5.96
N HIS A 188 -3.46 4.77 6.28
CA HIS A 188 -2.77 3.80 5.44
C HIS A 188 -3.75 2.71 5.02
N SER A 189 -4.04 2.62 3.72
CA SER A 189 -4.92 1.59 3.15
C SER A 189 -4.61 1.40 1.65
N GLY A 190 -5.32 0.49 0.99
CA GLY A 190 -5.12 0.14 -0.41
C GLY A 190 -6.40 -0.28 -1.14
N SER A 191 -6.25 -1.02 -2.24
CA SER A 191 -7.37 -1.39 -3.13
C SER A 191 -8.36 -2.37 -2.51
N ARG A 192 -8.00 -3.01 -1.39
CA ARG A 192 -8.71 -4.17 -0.86
C ARG A 192 -8.66 -5.34 -1.86
N GLY A 193 -9.45 -6.38 -1.62
CA GLY A 193 -9.51 -7.60 -2.45
C GLY A 193 -10.85 -8.31 -2.38
#